data_AF-W9VVA5-F1
#
_entry.id   AF-W9VVA5-F1
#
_cell.length_a   1.000
_cell.length_b   1.000
_cell.length_c   1.000
_cell.angle_alpha   90.00
_cell.angle_beta   90.00
_cell.angle_gamma   90.00
#
_symmetry.space_group_name_H-M   'P 1'
#
loop_
_entity.id
_entity.type
_entity.pdbx_description
1 polymer ?
#
loop_
_entity_poly.entity_id
_entity_poly.type
_entity_poly.pdbx_seq_one_letter_code
_entity_poly.pdbx_strand_id
1 'polypeptide(L)'
;MALPSVAAPMLDAAIIHEKPTSSAAAKAALPTAPTKDSGVRVVAPHEYKEAAACLAEAFRLDNIVRYAIDTPDRMHLTEEQRFEMHQSAMEYVTYAHCLQGLVLTTGNNFDCVALWLPPGKNIDDWLTLLRSGMWRLSWKLSKEGRVRFFDEFLPLLHHSKQEILGDRDNTSWYLNYIGTKPEARGRGYARKLIEYVTKMADAEGLPCYLESSHDINIIIYGKLGFELRKHIYLQRAAGKELRLDVMVREPVDKQKEKD
;
A
#
# COMPACT_ATOMS: atom_id res chain seq x y z
N MET A 1 -54.97 -11.91 35.04
CA MET A 1 -54.00 -11.56 33.98
C MET A 1 -52.61 -11.79 34.54
N ALA A 2 -51.89 -12.75 33.99
CA ALA A 2 -50.49 -12.99 34.33
C ALA A 2 -49.59 -12.08 33.49
N LEU A 3 -48.54 -11.53 34.09
CA LEU A 3 -47.15 -11.60 33.62
C LEU A 3 -46.20 -11.17 34.77
N PRO A 4 -45.07 -11.86 35.03
CA PRO A 4 -44.26 -11.68 36.22
C PRO A 4 -42.94 -10.90 36.01
N SER A 5 -42.44 -10.37 37.13
CA SER A 5 -41.05 -10.13 37.56
C SER A 5 -39.91 -10.32 36.55
N VAL A 6 -39.07 -9.29 36.40
CA VAL A 6 -37.68 -9.43 35.94
C VAL A 6 -36.75 -8.77 36.95
N ALA A 7 -36.02 -9.64 37.65
CA ALA A 7 -34.83 -9.29 38.42
C ALA A 7 -33.67 -8.98 37.46
N ALA A 8 -32.93 -7.92 37.76
CA ALA A 8 -31.64 -7.67 37.12
C ALA A 8 -30.56 -8.54 37.77
N PRO A 9 -29.69 -9.21 37.00
CA PRO A 9 -28.42 -9.70 37.51
C PRO A 9 -27.29 -8.73 37.11
N MET A 10 -26.57 -8.27 38.12
CA MET A 10 -25.18 -7.86 38.03
C MET A 10 -24.35 -9.04 37.51
N LEU A 11 -23.45 -8.81 36.55
CA LEU A 11 -22.32 -9.69 36.30
C LEU A 11 -21.02 -8.89 36.36
N ASP A 12 -20.32 -9.09 37.46
CA ASP A 12 -18.87 -8.91 37.57
C ASP A 12 -18.19 -10.02 36.76
N ALA A 13 -17.28 -9.64 35.86
CA ALA A 13 -16.25 -10.54 35.37
C ALA A 13 -15.07 -9.71 34.86
N ALA A 14 -14.10 -9.50 35.76
CA ALA A 14 -12.77 -9.04 35.43
C ALA A 14 -12.15 -9.97 34.38
N ILE A 15 -11.92 -9.45 33.16
CA ILE A 15 -11.08 -10.11 32.16
C ILE A 15 -9.69 -9.49 32.30
N ILE A 16 -8.81 -10.30 32.88
CA ILE A 16 -7.39 -10.08 33.06
C ILE A 16 -6.77 -9.87 31.67
N HIS A 17 -6.18 -8.70 31.44
CA HIS A 17 -5.33 -8.43 30.29
C HIS A 17 -4.02 -9.21 30.42
N GLU A 18 -4.00 -10.45 29.90
CA GLU A 18 -2.73 -11.09 29.58
C GLU A 18 -2.17 -10.47 28.29
N LYS A 19 -1.02 -9.79 28.42
CA LYS A 19 -0.22 -9.31 27.29
C LYS A 19 0.20 -10.51 26.44
N PRO A 20 0.01 -10.48 25.11
CA PRO A 20 0.64 -11.47 24.24
C PRO A 20 2.16 -11.33 24.37
N THR A 21 2.80 -12.42 24.75
CA THR A 21 4.26 -12.61 24.69
C THR A 21 4.74 -12.35 23.26
N SER A 22 5.54 -11.30 23.11
CA SER A 22 6.24 -10.96 21.87
C SER A 22 7.17 -12.11 21.49
N SER A 23 6.73 -12.92 20.52
CA SER A 23 7.66 -13.63 19.64
C SER A 23 8.49 -12.58 18.90
N ALA A 24 9.81 -12.72 18.94
CA ALA A 24 10.75 -11.78 18.35
C ALA A 24 10.63 -11.82 16.82
N ALA A 25 9.77 -10.95 16.26
CA ALA A 25 9.81 -10.63 14.85
C ALA A 25 11.22 -10.11 14.54
N ALA A 26 11.94 -10.80 13.66
CA ALA A 26 13.22 -10.33 13.15
C ALA A 26 13.00 -8.93 12.56
N LYS A 27 13.67 -7.92 13.12
CA LYS A 27 13.67 -6.57 12.55
C LYS A 27 14.38 -6.64 11.20
N ALA A 28 13.62 -6.65 10.10
CA ALA A 28 14.17 -6.47 8.78
C ALA A 28 14.94 -5.14 8.76
N ALA A 29 16.27 -5.20 8.63
CA ALA A 29 17.10 -4.02 8.53
C ALA A 29 16.91 -3.43 7.13
N LEU A 30 16.35 -2.22 7.06
CA LEU A 30 16.20 -1.50 5.79
C LEU A 30 17.59 -1.30 5.16
N PRO A 31 17.78 -1.64 3.86
CA PRO A 31 19.05 -1.42 3.19
C PRO A 31 19.35 0.09 3.12
N THR A 32 20.52 0.48 3.62
CA THR A 32 20.96 1.88 3.70
C THR A 32 21.87 2.31 2.56
N ALA A 33 22.18 1.43 1.59
CA ALA A 33 23.15 1.71 0.54
C ALA A 33 22.68 1.27 -0.87
N PRO A 34 23.03 2.04 -1.92
CA PRO A 34 22.74 1.67 -3.31
C PRO A 34 23.50 0.40 -3.71
N THR A 35 22.78 -0.64 -4.11
CA THR A 35 23.35 -1.84 -4.73
C THR A 35 23.77 -1.51 -6.16
N LYS A 36 25.05 -1.10 -6.32
CA LYS A 36 25.65 -0.62 -7.57
C LYS A 36 25.45 -1.52 -8.80
N ASP A 37 25.17 -2.81 -8.65
CA ASP A 37 25.04 -3.75 -9.78
C ASP A 37 23.62 -3.94 -10.34
N SER A 38 22.57 -3.49 -9.64
CA SER A 38 21.19 -3.82 -10.03
C SER A 38 20.49 -2.75 -10.88
N GLY A 39 21.04 -1.54 -10.93
CA GLY A 39 20.34 -0.34 -11.42
C GLY A 39 19.18 0.12 -10.53
N VAL A 40 18.96 -0.55 -9.38
CA VAL A 40 17.99 -0.18 -8.36
C VAL A 40 18.68 0.65 -7.28
N ARG A 41 18.02 1.73 -6.86
CA ARG A 41 18.52 2.68 -5.86
C ARG A 41 17.45 2.96 -4.83
N VAL A 42 17.84 3.06 -3.57
CA VAL A 42 16.98 3.59 -2.49
C VAL A 42 16.90 5.11 -2.61
N VAL A 43 15.69 5.65 -2.59
CA VAL A 43 15.42 7.10 -2.66
C VAL A 43 15.67 7.72 -1.29
N ALA A 44 16.49 8.77 -1.23
CA ALA A 44 16.72 9.49 0.01
C ALA A 44 15.51 10.40 0.33
N PRO A 45 15.21 10.67 1.62
CA PRO A 45 14.04 11.47 2.01
C PRO A 45 13.98 12.88 1.42
N HIS A 46 15.10 13.47 0.99
CA HIS A 46 15.12 14.79 0.36
C HIS A 46 14.76 14.77 -1.14
N GLU A 47 14.77 13.58 -1.78
CA GLU A 47 14.44 13.35 -3.20
C GLU A 47 13.00 12.85 -3.39
N TYR A 48 12.17 12.88 -2.33
CA TYR A 48 10.85 12.28 -2.34
C TYR A 48 9.91 12.94 -3.36
N LYS A 49 10.14 14.21 -3.71
CA LYS A 49 9.29 14.95 -4.64
C LYS A 49 9.46 14.44 -6.07
N GLU A 50 10.67 14.14 -6.47
CA GLU A 50 10.99 13.55 -7.77
C GLU A 50 10.40 12.14 -7.89
N ALA A 51 10.48 11.36 -6.81
CA ALA A 51 9.86 10.05 -6.74
C ALA A 51 8.32 10.14 -6.77
N ALA A 52 7.74 11.07 -6.02
CA ALA A 52 6.31 11.35 -6.02
C ALA A 52 5.81 11.84 -7.38
N ALA A 53 6.57 12.68 -8.08
CA ALA A 53 6.23 13.16 -9.42
C ALA A 53 6.17 12.01 -10.45
N CYS A 54 7.08 11.03 -10.35
CA CYS A 54 6.99 9.80 -11.14
C CYS A 54 5.68 9.06 -10.90
N LEU A 55 5.31 8.84 -9.63
CA LEU A 55 4.06 8.15 -9.29
C LEU A 55 2.84 8.95 -9.71
N ALA A 56 2.85 10.27 -9.52
CA ALA A 56 1.77 11.16 -9.93
C ALA A 56 1.51 11.05 -11.44
N GLU A 57 2.57 11.04 -12.25
CA GLU A 57 2.46 10.86 -13.69
C GLU A 57 2.01 9.45 -14.07
N ALA A 58 2.60 8.42 -13.45
CA ALA A 58 2.26 7.03 -13.73
C ALA A 58 0.77 6.72 -13.46
N PHE A 59 0.22 7.32 -12.40
CA PHE A 59 -1.17 7.16 -11.96
C PHE A 59 -2.08 8.34 -12.36
N ARG A 60 -1.67 9.19 -13.31
CA ARG A 60 -2.40 10.40 -13.72
C ARG A 60 -3.88 10.15 -14.03
N LEU A 61 -4.19 9.00 -14.62
CA LEU A 61 -5.53 8.59 -15.07
C LEU A 61 -6.08 7.36 -14.31
N ASP A 62 -5.45 6.97 -13.19
CA ASP A 62 -5.90 5.80 -12.43
C ASP A 62 -7.11 6.17 -11.56
N ASN A 63 -8.26 5.57 -11.87
CA ASN A 63 -9.53 5.85 -11.19
C ASN A 63 -9.55 5.39 -9.72
N ILE A 64 -8.73 4.40 -9.34
CA ILE A 64 -8.65 3.90 -7.97
C ILE A 64 -7.77 4.82 -7.13
N VAL A 65 -6.58 5.17 -7.63
CA VAL A 65 -5.68 6.10 -6.91
C VAL A 65 -6.34 7.47 -6.76
N ARG A 66 -7.13 7.89 -7.74
CA ARG A 66 -7.85 9.17 -7.72
C ARG A 66 -9.25 9.08 -7.11
N TYR A 67 -9.65 7.94 -6.55
CA TYR A 67 -11.02 7.69 -6.10
C TYR A 67 -11.59 8.73 -5.12
N ALA A 68 -10.74 9.19 -4.19
CA ALA A 68 -11.07 10.21 -3.20
C ALA A 68 -11.01 11.64 -3.75
N ILE A 69 -10.34 11.85 -4.88
CA ILE A 69 -10.15 13.15 -5.53
C ILE A 69 -11.26 13.39 -6.56
N ASP A 70 -11.50 12.41 -7.44
CA ASP A 70 -12.49 12.44 -8.51
C ASP A 70 -13.88 12.10 -7.98
N THR A 71 -14.41 13.05 -7.22
CA THR A 71 -15.70 12.96 -6.53
C THR A 71 -16.75 13.85 -7.20
N PRO A 72 -18.04 13.47 -7.18
CA PRO A 72 -19.11 14.28 -7.77
C PRO A 72 -19.11 15.74 -7.28
N ASP A 73 -18.78 15.96 -6.00
CA ASP A 73 -18.71 17.30 -5.40
C ASP A 73 -17.45 18.11 -5.78
N ARG A 74 -16.54 17.52 -6.58
CA ARG A 74 -15.31 18.15 -7.11
C ARG A 74 -15.25 18.22 -8.63
N MET A 75 -16.32 17.83 -9.34
CA MET A 75 -16.35 17.87 -10.81
C MET A 75 -16.37 19.30 -11.39
N HIS A 76 -16.63 20.32 -10.56
CA HIS A 76 -16.50 21.73 -10.95
C HIS A 76 -15.05 22.22 -11.05
N LEU A 77 -14.09 21.50 -10.46
CA LEU A 77 -12.67 21.83 -10.57
C LEU A 77 -12.13 21.50 -11.97
N THR A 78 -11.06 22.17 -12.38
CA THR A 78 -10.34 21.79 -13.60
C THR A 78 -9.59 20.47 -13.40
N GLU A 79 -9.22 19.80 -14.49
CA GLU A 79 -8.39 18.59 -14.40
C GLU A 79 -7.02 18.90 -13.80
N GLU A 80 -6.45 20.07 -14.07
CA GLU A 80 -5.19 20.52 -13.50
C GLU A 80 -5.27 20.66 -11.97
N GLN A 81 -6.33 21.28 -11.44
CA GLN A 81 -6.55 21.40 -10.00
C GLN A 81 -6.69 20.03 -9.31
N ARG A 82 -7.41 19.10 -9.93
CA ARG A 82 -7.50 17.72 -9.41
C ARG A 82 -6.16 17.00 -9.48
N PHE A 83 -5.38 17.24 -10.54
CA PHE A 83 -4.05 16.67 -10.68
C PHE A 83 -3.04 17.25 -9.67
N GLU A 84 -3.14 18.52 -9.28
CA GLU A 84 -2.35 19.11 -8.19
C GLU A 84 -2.67 18.46 -6.83
N MET A 85 -3.95 18.14 -6.59
CA MET A 85 -4.36 17.39 -5.40
C MET A 85 -3.77 15.97 -5.41
N HIS A 86 -3.78 15.31 -6.57
CA HIS A 86 -3.17 13.99 -6.77
C HIS A 86 -1.66 14.01 -6.54
N GLN A 87 -0.95 14.99 -7.12
CA GLN A 87 0.48 15.20 -6.87
C GLN A 87 0.77 15.40 -5.37
N SER A 88 -0.03 16.21 -4.69
CA SER A 88 0.12 16.42 -3.24
C SER A 88 -0.07 15.12 -2.44
N ALA A 89 -1.06 14.29 -2.82
CA ALA A 89 -1.28 13.00 -2.19
C ALA A 89 -0.10 12.06 -2.41
N MET A 90 0.45 12.02 -3.63
CA MET A 90 1.65 11.24 -3.96
C MET A 90 2.89 11.72 -3.19
N GLU A 91 3.04 13.03 -2.97
CA GLU A 91 4.11 13.59 -2.13
C GLU A 91 4.01 13.09 -0.68
N TYR A 92 2.81 13.17 -0.08
CA TYR A 92 2.60 12.77 1.31
C TYR A 92 2.84 11.28 1.51
N VAL A 93 2.29 10.43 0.64
CA VAL A 93 2.47 8.97 0.74
C VAL A 93 3.92 8.59 0.47
N THR A 94 4.59 9.19 -0.51
CA THR A 94 5.99 8.89 -0.81
C THR A 94 6.90 9.26 0.37
N TYR A 95 6.70 10.45 0.95
CA TYR A 95 7.50 10.85 2.11
C TYR A 95 7.22 9.97 3.34
N ALA A 96 5.97 9.56 3.57
CA ALA A 96 5.65 8.60 4.63
C ALA A 96 6.43 7.28 4.45
N HIS A 97 6.56 6.79 3.23
CA HIS A 97 7.37 5.61 2.93
C HIS A 97 8.88 5.87 3.03
N CYS A 98 9.36 7.09 2.79
CA CYS A 98 10.75 7.44 3.11
C CYS A 98 11.04 7.39 4.62
N LEU A 99 10.04 7.59 5.49
CA LEU A 99 10.20 7.56 6.95
C LEU A 99 10.07 6.16 7.55
N GLN A 100 9.10 5.36 7.09
CA GLN A 100 8.76 4.06 7.69
C GLN A 100 8.99 2.86 6.77
N GLY A 101 9.13 3.10 5.48
CA GLY A 101 9.15 2.07 4.45
C GLY A 101 10.47 2.00 3.68
N LEU A 102 10.36 1.48 2.46
CA LEU A 102 11.43 1.38 1.48
C LEU A 102 10.94 2.00 0.16
N VAL A 103 11.59 3.08 -0.26
CA VAL A 103 11.31 3.73 -1.54
C VAL A 103 12.44 3.40 -2.50
N LEU A 104 12.10 2.72 -3.60
CA LEU A 104 13.05 2.30 -4.62
C LEU A 104 12.81 3.03 -5.93
N THR A 105 13.89 3.31 -6.65
CA THR A 105 13.85 3.90 -7.98
C THR A 105 14.82 3.20 -8.93
N THR A 106 14.54 3.23 -10.22
CA THR A 106 15.42 2.79 -11.30
C THR A 106 15.29 3.72 -12.52
N GLY A 107 16.26 3.66 -13.42
CA GLY A 107 16.35 4.57 -14.57
C GLY A 107 17.04 5.89 -14.22
N ASN A 108 17.21 6.78 -15.19
CA ASN A 108 18.08 7.93 -15.03
C ASN A 108 17.42 9.06 -14.23
N ASN A 109 16.09 9.21 -14.32
CA ASN A 109 15.35 10.34 -13.74
C ASN A 109 14.09 9.88 -13.01
N PHE A 110 14.21 8.93 -12.07
CA PHE A 110 13.06 8.33 -11.41
C PHE A 110 12.04 7.81 -12.42
N ASP A 111 12.53 7.04 -13.40
CA ASP A 111 11.70 6.56 -14.50
C ASP A 111 10.66 5.55 -14.02
N CYS A 112 10.99 4.83 -12.94
CA CYS A 112 10.08 3.97 -12.21
C CYS A 112 10.39 4.03 -10.72
N VAL A 113 9.33 4.07 -9.91
CA VAL A 113 9.40 4.15 -8.45
C VAL A 113 8.49 3.08 -7.85
N ALA A 114 8.93 2.46 -6.75
CA ALA A 114 8.14 1.55 -5.94
C ALA A 114 8.19 1.95 -4.46
N LEU A 115 7.02 1.93 -3.80
CA LEU A 115 6.85 2.15 -2.37
C LEU A 115 6.50 0.83 -1.70
N TRP A 116 7.38 0.38 -0.82
CA TRP A 116 7.20 -0.84 -0.03
C TRP A 116 7.11 -0.53 1.46
N LEU A 117 6.28 -1.28 2.17
CA LEU A 117 6.29 -1.36 3.63
C LEU A 117 6.92 -2.69 4.06
N PRO A 118 7.99 -2.65 4.88
CA PRO A 118 8.56 -3.84 5.49
C PRO A 118 7.61 -4.51 6.49
N PRO A 119 7.90 -5.77 6.86
CA PRO A 119 7.26 -6.46 7.98
C PRO A 119 7.19 -5.61 9.24
N GLY A 120 6.02 -5.57 9.88
CA GLY A 120 5.76 -4.86 11.13
C GLY A 120 5.77 -3.34 11.02
N LYS A 121 5.83 -2.77 9.81
CA LYS A 121 5.76 -1.34 9.56
C LYS A 121 4.40 -0.93 9.01
N ASN A 122 3.92 0.22 9.48
CA ASN A 122 2.76 0.92 8.96
C ASN A 122 3.07 2.42 8.86
N ILE A 123 2.20 3.16 8.17
CA ILE A 123 2.32 4.62 8.01
C ILE A 123 1.31 5.39 8.88
N ASP A 124 0.67 4.69 9.82
CA ASP A 124 -0.46 5.20 10.60
C ASP A 124 0.00 5.83 11.93
N ASP A 125 1.29 5.74 12.26
CA ASP A 125 1.81 6.36 13.47
C ASP A 125 1.74 7.90 13.39
N TRP A 126 1.41 8.53 14.53
CA TRP A 126 1.17 9.97 14.64
C TRP A 126 2.32 10.82 14.09
N LEU A 127 3.56 10.40 14.33
CA LEU A 127 4.73 11.18 13.95
C LEU A 127 4.96 11.14 12.43
N THR A 128 4.73 9.98 11.81
CA THR A 128 4.73 9.82 10.35
C THR A 128 3.59 10.59 9.73
N LEU A 129 2.36 10.51 10.27
CA LEU A 129 1.20 11.28 9.81
C LEU A 129 1.48 12.79 9.83
N LEU A 130 2.07 13.30 10.92
CA LEU A 130 2.43 14.71 11.08
C LEU A 130 3.52 15.14 10.08
N ARG A 131 4.63 14.41 10.03
CA ARG A 131 5.82 14.78 9.22
C ARG A 131 5.62 14.63 7.73
N SER A 132 4.87 13.62 7.30
CA SER A 132 4.51 13.43 5.89
C SER A 132 3.51 14.46 5.39
N GLY A 133 2.77 15.11 6.30
CA GLY A 133 1.67 15.95 5.89
C GLY A 133 0.45 15.16 5.43
N MET A 134 0.37 13.84 5.68
CA MET A 134 -0.82 13.03 5.42
C MET A 134 -2.09 13.64 6.06
N TRP A 135 -1.97 14.34 7.19
CA TRP A 135 -3.08 15.08 7.79
C TRP A 135 -3.64 16.20 6.88
N ARG A 136 -2.82 16.79 6.00
CA ARG A 136 -3.27 17.81 5.03
C ARG A 136 -4.20 17.23 4.00
N LEU A 137 -4.09 15.92 3.71
CA LEU A 137 -5.00 15.23 2.80
C LEU A 137 -6.44 15.36 3.30
N SER A 138 -6.67 15.14 4.60
CA SER A 138 -7.97 15.32 5.24
C SER A 138 -8.55 16.73 5.05
N TRP A 139 -7.71 17.77 5.01
CA TRP A 139 -8.16 19.15 4.75
C TRP A 139 -8.33 19.48 3.26
N LYS A 140 -7.58 18.83 2.37
CA LYS A 140 -7.69 19.03 0.91
C LYS A 140 -8.89 18.29 0.31
N LEU A 141 -9.23 17.11 0.83
CA LEU A 141 -10.34 16.29 0.34
C LEU A 141 -11.70 16.98 0.58
N SER A 142 -12.66 16.72 -0.32
CA SER A 142 -14.05 17.16 -0.11
C SER A 142 -14.74 16.37 1.00
N LYS A 143 -16.02 16.67 1.29
CA LYS A 143 -16.79 15.85 2.22
C LYS A 143 -16.93 14.42 1.67
N GLU A 144 -17.28 14.28 0.40
CA GLU A 144 -17.38 12.97 -0.25
C GLU A 144 -16.02 12.28 -0.34
N GLY A 145 -14.95 13.01 -0.68
CA GLY A 145 -13.59 12.48 -0.78
C GLY A 145 -13.07 11.91 0.54
N ARG A 146 -13.37 12.58 1.66
CA ARG A 146 -13.03 12.07 2.99
C ARG A 146 -13.73 10.75 3.30
N VAL A 147 -15.03 10.66 3.04
CA VAL A 147 -15.78 9.40 3.27
C VAL A 147 -15.21 8.29 2.40
N ARG A 148 -14.99 8.54 1.11
CA ARG A 148 -14.39 7.57 0.19
C ARG A 148 -13.01 7.10 0.63
N PHE A 149 -12.19 7.98 1.19
CA PHE A 149 -10.83 7.62 1.60
C PHE A 149 -10.80 6.94 2.98
N PHE A 150 -11.37 7.58 4.01
CA PHE A 150 -11.23 7.16 5.40
C PHE A 150 -12.26 6.13 5.85
N ASP A 151 -13.48 6.17 5.30
CA ASP A 151 -14.58 5.29 5.74
C ASP A 151 -14.76 4.09 4.79
N GLU A 152 -14.13 4.11 3.62
CA GLU A 152 -14.28 3.07 2.59
C GLU A 152 -12.93 2.51 2.14
N PHE A 153 -12.08 3.31 1.48
CA PHE A 153 -10.85 2.82 0.86
C PHE A 153 -9.86 2.25 1.87
N LEU A 154 -9.46 3.01 2.89
CA LEU A 154 -8.49 2.54 3.90
C LEU A 154 -9.00 1.33 4.69
N PRO A 155 -10.25 1.31 5.22
CA PRO A 155 -10.79 0.12 5.88
C PRO A 155 -10.84 -1.09 4.95
N LEU A 156 -11.21 -0.92 3.69
CA LEU A 156 -11.26 -2.01 2.72
C LEU A 156 -9.88 -2.65 2.52
N LEU A 157 -8.82 -1.84 2.32
CA LEU A 157 -7.45 -2.36 2.18
C LEU A 157 -6.99 -3.06 3.46
N HIS A 158 -7.20 -2.43 4.62
CA HIS A 158 -6.80 -3.01 5.90
C HIS A 158 -7.49 -4.36 6.16
N HIS A 159 -8.82 -4.42 6.02
CA HIS A 159 -9.57 -5.66 6.21
C HIS A 159 -9.17 -6.74 5.21
N SER A 160 -8.96 -6.38 3.95
CA SER A 160 -8.58 -7.35 2.91
C SER A 160 -7.20 -7.96 3.20
N LYS A 161 -6.23 -7.13 3.61
CA LYS A 161 -4.90 -7.61 3.96
C LYS A 161 -4.93 -8.52 5.20
N GLN A 162 -5.64 -8.13 6.25
CA GLN A 162 -5.83 -8.95 7.46
C GLN A 162 -6.54 -10.27 7.15
N GLU A 163 -7.60 -10.26 6.34
CA GLU A 163 -8.35 -11.46 5.97
C GLU A 163 -7.48 -12.46 5.20
N ILE A 164 -6.63 -11.98 4.28
CA ILE A 164 -5.82 -12.83 3.41
C ILE A 164 -4.56 -13.33 4.10
N LEU A 165 -3.90 -12.51 4.93
CA LEU A 165 -2.64 -12.87 5.57
C LEU A 165 -2.80 -13.42 6.99
N GLY A 166 -3.89 -13.06 7.69
CA GLY A 166 -4.11 -13.41 9.10
C GLY A 166 -2.92 -13.03 9.96
N ASP A 167 -2.40 -13.99 10.73
CA ASP A 167 -1.23 -13.80 11.61
C ASP A 167 0.03 -13.33 10.85
N ARG A 168 0.11 -13.57 9.53
CA ARG A 168 1.24 -13.18 8.68
C ARG A 168 1.20 -11.72 8.24
N ASP A 169 0.13 -10.99 8.55
CA ASP A 169 -0.05 -9.59 8.14
C ASP A 169 1.14 -8.71 8.56
N ASN A 170 1.57 -8.87 9.83
CA ASN A 170 2.70 -8.17 10.42
C ASN A 170 4.06 -8.75 10.00
N THR A 171 4.10 -9.88 9.29
CA THR A 171 5.33 -10.54 8.83
C THR A 171 5.37 -10.65 7.30
N SER A 172 4.85 -9.64 6.60
CA SER A 172 4.80 -9.60 5.15
C SER A 172 5.38 -8.29 4.62
N TRP A 173 5.96 -8.33 3.42
CA TRP A 173 6.27 -7.13 2.65
C TRP A 173 5.03 -6.66 1.90
N TYR A 174 4.71 -5.38 1.97
CA TYR A 174 3.57 -4.80 1.26
C TYR A 174 4.03 -3.83 0.17
N LEU A 175 3.72 -4.15 -1.09
CA LEU A 175 3.90 -3.22 -2.20
C LEU A 175 2.68 -2.29 -2.30
N ASN A 176 2.84 -1.05 -1.82
CA ASN A 176 1.76 -0.07 -1.77
C ASN A 176 1.58 0.64 -3.13
N TYR A 177 2.68 1.07 -3.74
CA TYR A 177 2.66 1.71 -5.06
C TYR A 177 3.82 1.24 -5.92
N ILE A 178 3.57 1.06 -7.22
CA ILE A 178 4.61 0.97 -8.24
C ILE A 178 4.16 1.67 -9.51
N GLY A 179 4.96 2.61 -10.00
CA GLY A 179 4.63 3.41 -11.18
C GLY A 179 5.83 3.54 -12.09
N THR A 180 5.59 3.49 -13.40
CA THR A 180 6.59 3.81 -14.43
C THR A 180 6.05 4.93 -15.31
N LYS A 181 6.85 5.98 -15.54
CA LYS A 181 6.51 7.08 -16.45
C LYS A 181 6.17 6.54 -17.84
N PRO A 182 5.14 7.07 -18.53
CA PRO A 182 4.71 6.58 -19.84
C PRO A 182 5.85 6.33 -20.84
N GLU A 183 6.77 7.28 -20.96
CA GLU A 183 7.94 7.30 -21.85
C GLU A 183 9.03 6.28 -21.49
N ALA A 184 8.99 5.73 -20.27
CA ALA A 184 9.96 4.76 -19.76
C ALA A 184 9.40 3.33 -19.65
N ARG A 185 8.15 3.10 -20.07
CA ARG A 185 7.51 1.76 -20.06
C ARG A 185 8.19 0.80 -21.05
N GLY A 186 7.96 -0.49 -20.84
CA GLY A 186 8.51 -1.55 -21.71
C GLY A 186 9.98 -1.89 -21.48
N ARG A 187 10.66 -1.25 -20.51
CA ARG A 187 12.09 -1.46 -20.22
C ARG A 187 12.40 -2.44 -19.07
N GLY A 188 11.36 -3.09 -18.53
CA GLY A 188 11.49 -4.03 -17.42
C GLY A 188 11.79 -3.39 -16.05
N TYR A 189 11.64 -2.08 -15.90
CA TYR A 189 11.94 -1.36 -14.66
C TYR A 189 11.09 -1.82 -13.46
N ALA A 190 9.77 -1.93 -13.64
CA ALA A 190 8.89 -2.40 -12.57
C ALA A 190 9.28 -3.80 -12.07
N ARG A 191 9.59 -4.73 -13.00
CA ARG A 191 10.10 -6.07 -12.67
C ARG A 191 11.36 -6.00 -11.82
N LYS A 192 12.34 -5.15 -12.19
CA LYS A 192 13.59 -4.99 -11.42
C LYS A 192 13.33 -4.53 -9.98
N LEU A 193 12.44 -3.56 -9.78
CA LEU A 193 12.11 -3.06 -8.44
C LEU A 193 11.37 -4.11 -7.59
N ILE A 194 10.47 -4.87 -8.20
CA ILE A 194 9.75 -5.95 -7.51
C ILE A 194 10.72 -7.07 -7.13
N GLU A 195 11.52 -7.55 -8.08
CA GLU A 195 12.49 -8.61 -7.85
C GLU A 195 13.53 -8.26 -6.79
N TYR A 196 13.89 -6.98 -6.66
CA TYR A 196 14.78 -6.51 -5.60
C TYR A 196 14.24 -6.86 -4.21
N VAL A 197 12.98 -6.55 -3.95
CA VAL A 197 12.34 -6.81 -2.64
C VAL A 197 11.95 -8.28 -2.50
N THR A 198 11.42 -8.92 -3.54
CA THR A 198 11.01 -10.33 -3.43
C THR A 198 12.21 -11.25 -3.19
N LYS A 199 13.41 -10.96 -3.72
CA LYS A 199 14.63 -11.71 -3.40
C LYS A 199 15.05 -11.58 -1.93
N MET A 200 14.84 -10.40 -1.34
CA MET A 200 15.05 -10.19 0.10
C MET A 200 14.02 -10.97 0.91
N ALA A 201 12.75 -10.86 0.54
CA ALA A 201 11.67 -11.61 1.18
C ALA A 201 11.88 -13.13 1.10
N ASP A 202 12.33 -13.65 -0.05
CA ASP A 202 12.69 -15.06 -0.23
C ASP A 202 13.84 -15.49 0.69
N ALA A 203 14.84 -14.64 0.90
CA ALA A 203 15.95 -14.93 1.81
C ALA A 203 15.52 -14.97 3.28
N GLU A 204 14.44 -14.28 3.63
CA GLU A 204 13.88 -14.20 4.98
C GLU A 204 12.69 -15.16 5.19
N GLY A 205 12.25 -15.86 4.15
CA GLY A 205 11.08 -16.75 4.21
C GLY A 205 9.76 -15.98 4.45
N LEU A 206 9.64 -14.76 3.92
CA LEU A 206 8.49 -13.88 4.14
C LEU A 206 7.65 -13.72 2.86
N PRO A 207 6.32 -13.67 2.97
CA PRO A 207 5.45 -13.39 1.83
C PRO A 207 5.50 -11.92 1.41
N CYS A 208 5.17 -11.67 0.15
CA CYS A 208 4.88 -10.34 -0.38
C CYS A 208 3.39 -10.21 -0.72
N TYR A 209 2.80 -9.05 -0.44
CA TYR A 209 1.39 -8.75 -0.63
C TYR A 209 1.23 -7.47 -1.46
N LEU A 210 0.18 -7.40 -2.28
CA LEU A 210 -0.22 -6.20 -3.01
C LEU A 210 -1.71 -6.20 -3.34
N GLU A 211 -2.26 -5.02 -3.62
CA GLU A 211 -3.51 -4.84 -4.35
C GLU A 211 -3.24 -4.16 -5.69
N SER A 212 -3.80 -4.70 -6.77
CA SER A 212 -3.60 -4.20 -8.13
C SER A 212 -4.86 -3.56 -8.69
N SER A 213 -4.73 -2.38 -9.31
CA SER A 213 -5.86 -1.60 -9.87
C SER A 213 -6.21 -1.89 -11.34
N HIS A 214 -5.49 -2.79 -12.01
CA HIS A 214 -5.69 -3.07 -13.45
C HIS A 214 -5.56 -4.57 -13.79
N ASP A 215 -6.46 -5.07 -14.63
CA ASP A 215 -6.59 -6.47 -15.04
C ASP A 215 -5.29 -7.06 -15.62
N ILE A 216 -4.60 -6.27 -16.45
CA ILE A 216 -3.35 -6.72 -17.10
C ILE A 216 -2.26 -7.05 -16.08
N ASN A 217 -2.33 -6.43 -14.90
CA ASN A 217 -1.32 -6.61 -13.88
C ASN A 217 -1.42 -7.99 -13.22
N ILE A 218 -2.57 -8.68 -13.23
CA ILE A 218 -2.66 -10.06 -12.75
C ILE A 218 -1.66 -10.94 -13.52
N ILE A 219 -1.57 -10.75 -14.84
CA ILE A 219 -0.63 -11.50 -15.69
C ILE A 219 0.81 -11.06 -15.40
N ILE A 220 1.06 -9.77 -15.20
CA ILE A 220 2.40 -9.23 -14.93
C ILE A 220 2.93 -9.74 -13.60
N TYR A 221 2.16 -9.57 -12.52
CA TYR A 221 2.51 -10.03 -11.18
C TYR A 221 2.52 -11.56 -11.08
N GLY A 222 1.64 -12.24 -11.81
CA GLY A 222 1.65 -13.70 -11.96
C GLY A 222 2.98 -14.25 -12.45
N LYS A 223 3.59 -13.61 -13.46
CA LYS A 223 4.94 -13.96 -13.94
C LYS A 223 6.05 -13.70 -12.92
N LEU A 224 5.76 -12.98 -11.83
CA LEU A 224 6.68 -12.69 -10.73
C LEU A 224 6.39 -13.57 -9.49
N GLY A 225 5.45 -14.52 -9.60
CA GLY A 225 5.10 -15.46 -8.54
C GLY A 225 3.96 -14.99 -7.62
N PHE A 226 3.30 -13.88 -7.93
CA PHE A 226 2.10 -13.46 -7.18
C PHE A 226 0.88 -14.22 -7.67
N GLU A 227 0.11 -14.75 -6.75
CA GLU A 227 -1.14 -15.45 -7.01
C GLU A 227 -2.32 -14.58 -6.61
N LEU A 228 -3.34 -14.52 -7.48
CA LEU A 228 -4.60 -13.86 -7.17
C LEU A 228 -5.29 -14.59 -6.01
N ARG A 229 -5.67 -13.84 -4.97
CA ARG A 229 -6.37 -14.37 -3.79
C ARG A 229 -7.81 -13.90 -3.71
N LYS A 230 -8.08 -12.65 -4.06
CA LYS A 230 -9.42 -12.05 -3.93
C LYS A 230 -9.61 -10.86 -4.85
N HIS A 231 -10.83 -10.64 -5.31
CA HIS A 231 -11.26 -9.38 -5.91
C HIS A 231 -12.02 -8.56 -4.86
N ILE A 232 -11.69 -7.28 -4.74
CA ILE A 232 -12.37 -6.33 -3.85
C ILE A 232 -12.82 -5.12 -4.66
N TYR A 233 -13.88 -4.45 -4.21
CA TYR A 233 -14.58 -3.44 -5.03
C TYR A 233 -14.91 -2.20 -4.21
N LEU A 234 -14.63 -1.02 -4.78
CA LEU A 234 -15.13 0.25 -4.26
C LEU A 234 -16.56 0.49 -4.76
N GLN A 235 -17.44 0.91 -3.87
CA GLN A 235 -18.89 0.86 -4.03
C GLN A 235 -19.48 2.19 -4.54
N ARG A 236 -18.81 3.32 -4.29
CA ARG A 236 -19.40 4.66 -4.53
C ARG A 236 -19.01 5.32 -5.86
N ALA A 237 -18.37 4.59 -6.77
CA ALA A 237 -18.09 5.08 -8.12
C ALA A 237 -19.32 4.88 -9.02
N ALA A 238 -20.08 5.96 -9.26
CA ALA A 238 -21.28 5.89 -10.10
C ALA A 238 -20.99 5.30 -11.49
N GLY A 239 -21.63 4.16 -11.80
CA GLY A 239 -21.55 3.51 -13.11
C GLY A 239 -20.20 2.86 -13.44
N LYS A 240 -19.28 2.70 -12.48
CA LYS A 240 -18.00 2.02 -12.67
C LYS A 240 -17.71 1.06 -11.51
N GLU A 241 -17.50 -0.21 -11.82
CA GLU A 241 -16.91 -1.15 -10.87
C GLU A 241 -15.42 -0.86 -10.75
N LEU A 242 -15.00 -0.23 -9.65
CA LEU A 242 -13.59 -0.05 -9.36
C LEU A 242 -13.08 -1.26 -8.57
N ARG A 243 -12.49 -2.20 -9.30
CA ARG A 243 -11.97 -3.46 -8.77
C ARG A 243 -10.48 -3.36 -8.45
N LEU A 244 -10.11 -3.89 -7.28
CA LEU A 244 -8.74 -4.18 -6.89
C LEU A 244 -8.54 -5.70 -6.81
N ASP A 245 -7.41 -6.17 -7.31
CA ASP A 245 -7.01 -7.57 -7.29
C ASP A 245 -5.98 -7.79 -6.19
N VAL A 246 -6.39 -8.47 -5.12
CA VAL A 246 -5.52 -8.82 -3.99
C VAL A 246 -4.65 -10.00 -4.39
N MET A 247 -3.33 -9.83 -4.36
CA MET A 247 -2.38 -10.86 -4.76
C MET A 247 -1.31 -11.08 -3.70
N VAL A 248 -0.90 -12.35 -3.56
CA VAL A 248 0.12 -12.77 -2.60
C VAL A 248 1.17 -13.61 -3.31
N ARG A 249 2.44 -13.33 -3.02
CA ARG A 249 3.57 -14.16 -3.41
C ARG A 249 4.16 -14.81 -2.17
N GLU A 250 4.12 -16.13 -2.13
CA GLU A 250 4.81 -16.91 -1.10
C GLU A 250 6.34 -16.93 -1.37
N PRO A 251 7.18 -17.05 -0.33
CA PRO A 251 8.63 -17.12 -0.50
C PRO A 251 9.03 -18.40 -1.23
N VAL A 252 10.08 -18.32 -2.06
CA VAL A 252 10.61 -19.49 -2.77
C VAL A 252 11.57 -20.27 -1.86
N ASP A 253 11.24 -21.54 -1.58
CA ASP A 253 12.11 -22.46 -0.83
C ASP A 253 13.40 -22.77 -1.60
N LYS A 254 14.53 -22.21 -1.17
CA LYS A 254 15.86 -22.48 -1.75
C LYS A 254 16.30 -23.95 -1.65
N GLN A 255 15.62 -24.79 -0.86
CA GLN A 255 15.90 -26.22 -0.75
C GLN A 255 15.31 -27.04 -1.90
N LYS A 256 14.26 -26.57 -2.59
CA LYS A 256 13.63 -27.29 -3.71
C LYS A 256 14.28 -27.06 -5.08
N GLU A 257 15.23 -26.12 -5.18
CA GLU A 257 15.96 -25.83 -6.43
C GLU A 257 17.25 -26.66 -6.60
N LYS A 258 17.60 -27.51 -5.62
CA LYS A 258 18.83 -28.34 -5.67
C LYS A 258 18.58 -29.82 -5.95
N ASP A 259 17.33 -30.23 -6.10
CA ASP A 259 16.92 -31.59 -6.48
C ASP A 259 16.39 -31.59 -7.93
#